data_AF-A0A0F0IDY3-F1
#
_entry.id   AF-A0A0F0IDY3-F1
#
_cell.length_a   1.000
_cell.length_b   1.000
_cell.length_c   1.000
_cell.angle_alpha   90.00
_cell.angle_beta   90.00
_cell.angle_gamma   90.00
#
_symmetry.space_group_name_H-M   'P 1'
#
loop_
_entity.id
_entity.type
_entity.pdbx_description
1 polymer ?
#
loop_
_entity_poly.entity_id
_entity_poly.type
_entity_poly.pdbx_seq_one_letter_code
_entity_poly.pdbx_strand_id
1 'polypeptide(L)'
;MANINPFRSRRLAYRAVEDTPEDDDFIHSIQSEPLSYATSNSTLLKPQTKRDTLNGYKKHLMEDALLAVIILLPTQNVHDQPGTAGPPQEIWTSIGIIALKKDEPGHGHHRKSSISIDIAKPYQNHGYGSEAIEWVVDWGFRKAGLHRIAVEAFSYNPGATRLYERLGFQFEGRQREAIWYDGDWHDLLTFGMLDREWKEQQQKKSKKGSSE
;
A
#
# COMPACT_ATOMS: atom_id res chain seq x y z
N MET A 1 -16.07 -20.41 -16.04
CA MET A 1 -15.86 -19.43 -14.96
C MET A 1 -14.59 -18.66 -15.28
N ALA A 2 -14.66 -17.35 -15.52
CA ALA A 2 -13.46 -16.56 -15.78
C ALA A 2 -12.51 -16.68 -14.58
N ASN A 3 -11.25 -17.02 -14.84
CA ASN A 3 -10.24 -17.21 -13.81
C ASN A 3 -9.83 -15.82 -13.28
N ILE A 4 -10.59 -15.27 -12.32
CA ILE A 4 -10.31 -13.98 -11.71
C ILE A 4 -9.09 -14.17 -10.81
N ASN A 5 -7.92 -13.70 -11.25
CA ASN A 5 -6.71 -13.70 -10.44
C ASN A 5 -6.93 -12.80 -9.20
N PRO A 6 -6.92 -13.33 -7.97
CA PRO A 6 -7.19 -12.55 -6.76
C PRO A 6 -6.09 -11.54 -6.43
N PHE A 7 -4.93 -11.66 -7.07
CA PHE A 7 -3.77 -10.79 -6.91
C PHE A 7 -3.59 -9.84 -8.11
N ARG A 8 -4.69 -9.45 -8.76
CA ARG A 8 -4.72 -8.37 -9.76
C ARG A 8 -5.88 -7.41 -9.47
N SER A 9 -5.64 -6.13 -9.76
CA SER A 9 -6.67 -5.11 -9.89
C SER A 9 -6.74 -4.65 -11.35
N ARG A 10 -7.36 -3.49 -11.61
CA ARG A 10 -7.60 -3.00 -12.98
C ARG A 10 -6.30 -2.79 -13.78
N ARG A 11 -5.27 -2.22 -13.16
CA ARG A 11 -3.98 -1.88 -13.76
C ARG A 11 -2.80 -2.56 -13.07
N LEU A 12 -2.97 -3.06 -11.85
CA LEU A 12 -1.88 -3.54 -11.02
C LEU A 12 -1.93 -5.05 -10.81
N ALA A 13 -0.77 -5.63 -10.58
CA ALA A 13 -0.62 -6.97 -10.02
C ALA A 13 0.11 -6.89 -8.68
N TYR A 14 -0.06 -7.90 -7.84
CA TYR A 14 0.50 -7.94 -6.50
C TYR A 14 1.24 -9.28 -6.34
N ARG A 15 2.49 -9.23 -5.88
CA ARG A 15 3.28 -10.44 -5.56
C ARG A 15 3.93 -10.32 -4.20
N ALA A 16 4.31 -11.47 -3.63
CA ALA A 16 5.06 -11.49 -2.38
C ALA A 16 6.38 -10.72 -2.50
N VAL A 17 6.83 -10.19 -1.36
CA VAL A 17 8.21 -9.72 -1.17
C VAL A 17 9.10 -10.96 -1.02
N GLU A 18 10.17 -11.05 -1.80
CA GLU A 18 11.08 -12.20 -1.83
C GLU A 18 12.47 -11.84 -1.33
N ASP A 19 13.27 -12.87 -1.01
CA ASP A 19 14.69 -12.73 -0.67
C ASP A 19 15.58 -12.73 -1.92
N THR A 20 15.35 -11.75 -2.80
CA THR A 20 16.16 -11.55 -4.00
C THR A 20 16.86 -10.18 -4.03
N PRO A 21 18.02 -10.07 -4.71
CA PRO A 21 18.70 -8.80 -4.88
C PRO A 21 17.83 -7.71 -5.51
N GLU A 22 16.94 -8.08 -6.43
CA GLU A 22 16.03 -7.15 -7.11
C GLU A 22 15.02 -6.52 -6.14
N ASP A 23 14.44 -7.33 -5.25
CA ASP A 23 13.52 -6.83 -4.22
C ASP A 23 14.28 -5.99 -3.18
N ASP A 24 15.48 -6.43 -2.79
CA ASP A 24 16.34 -5.67 -1.88
C ASP A 24 16.68 -4.28 -2.44
N ASP A 25 17.06 -4.21 -3.72
CA ASP A 25 17.38 -2.95 -4.40
C ASP A 25 16.14 -2.06 -4.55
N PHE A 26 15.00 -2.65 -4.89
CA PHE A 26 13.75 -1.91 -5.03
C PHE A 26 13.29 -1.32 -3.69
N ILE A 27 13.23 -2.13 -2.63
CA ILE A 27 12.83 -1.69 -1.28
C ILE A 27 13.79 -0.60 -0.79
N HIS A 28 15.10 -0.76 -1.03
CA HIS A 28 16.09 0.25 -0.69
C HIS A 28 15.91 1.55 -1.46
N SER A 29 15.57 1.49 -2.75
CA SER A 29 15.31 2.68 -3.57
C SER A 29 14.13 3.50 -3.05
N ILE A 30 13.06 2.85 -2.59
CA ILE A 30 11.90 3.52 -1.98
C ILE A 30 12.31 4.18 -0.66
N GLN A 31 12.97 3.43 0.23
CA GLN A 31 13.33 3.94 1.56
C GLN A 31 14.42 5.03 1.51
N SER A 32 15.14 5.14 0.40
CA SER A 32 16.18 6.16 0.21
C SER A 32 15.67 7.43 -0.48
N GLU A 33 14.42 7.49 -0.94
CA GLU A 33 13.86 8.70 -1.54
C GLU A 33 13.35 9.64 -0.44
N PRO A 34 13.99 10.80 -0.21
CA PRO A 34 13.80 11.58 1.02
C PRO A 34 12.41 12.18 1.15
N LEU A 35 11.76 12.59 0.05
CA LEU A 35 10.46 13.26 0.11
C LEU A 35 9.33 12.28 0.40
N SER A 36 9.38 11.10 -0.23
CA SER A 36 8.43 10.01 0.02
C SER A 36 8.61 9.50 1.44
N TYR A 37 9.85 9.25 1.86
CA TYR A 37 10.17 8.79 3.21
C TYR A 37 9.63 9.74 4.28
N ALA A 38 9.89 11.05 4.14
CA ALA A 38 9.43 12.07 5.07
C ALA A 38 7.91 12.15 5.23
N THR A 39 7.14 11.65 4.25
CA THR A 39 5.68 11.76 4.24
C THR A 39 4.96 10.44 4.53
N SER A 40 5.69 9.33 4.65
CA SER A 40 5.17 8.00 4.98
C SER A 40 5.85 7.32 6.18
N ASN A 41 6.95 7.87 6.70
CA ASN A 41 7.72 7.29 7.79
C ASN A 41 8.10 8.35 8.83
N SER A 42 7.93 8.03 10.12
CA SER A 42 8.21 8.91 11.26
C SER A 42 9.58 8.68 11.91
N THR A 43 10.34 7.72 11.42
CA THR A 43 11.71 7.49 11.91
C THR A 43 12.65 8.61 11.47
N LEU A 44 13.79 8.72 12.18
CA LEU A 44 14.77 9.78 11.94
C LEU A 44 15.15 9.86 10.46
N LEU A 45 14.86 11.01 9.84
CA LEU A 45 15.21 11.28 8.45
C LEU A 45 16.73 11.38 8.32
N LYS A 46 17.35 10.30 7.84
CA LYS A 46 18.78 10.20 7.54
C LYS A 46 18.97 9.39 6.24
N PRO A 47 20.10 9.55 5.53
CA PRO A 47 20.45 8.65 4.44
C PRO A 47 20.41 7.20 4.92
N GLN A 48 19.61 6.37 4.23
CA GLN A 48 19.46 4.96 4.55
C GLN A 48 20.60 4.19 3.92
N THR A 49 21.20 3.27 4.68
CA THR A 49 22.06 2.25 4.09
C THR A 49 21.20 1.06 3.67
N LYS A 50 21.69 0.24 2.72
CA LYS A 50 21.00 -1.02 2.36
C LYS A 50 20.84 -1.92 3.59
N ARG A 51 21.87 -2.00 4.44
CA ARG A 51 21.80 -2.73 5.73
C ARG A 51 20.68 -2.22 6.64
N ASP A 52 20.54 -0.91 6.80
CA ASP A 52 19.49 -0.32 7.64
C ASP A 52 18.10 -0.65 7.08
N THR A 53 17.96 -0.62 5.75
CA THR A 53 16.70 -0.98 5.06
C THR A 53 16.33 -2.45 5.27
N LEU A 54 17.28 -3.36 5.05
CA LEU A 54 17.02 -4.80 5.07
C LEU A 54 16.78 -5.31 6.50
N ASN A 55 17.59 -4.86 7.46
CA ASN A 55 17.44 -5.26 8.85
C ASN A 55 16.26 -4.57 9.57
N GLY A 56 15.73 -3.49 8.99
CA GLY A 56 14.59 -2.74 9.51
C GLY A 56 13.31 -3.02 8.72
N TYR A 57 13.07 -2.20 7.70
CA TYR A 57 11.80 -2.19 6.96
C TYR A 57 11.48 -3.53 6.28
N LYS A 58 12.44 -4.14 5.57
CA LYS A 58 12.19 -5.43 4.90
C LYS A 58 11.86 -6.53 5.91
N LYS A 59 12.65 -6.63 6.98
CA LYS A 59 12.40 -7.58 8.08
C LYS A 59 10.98 -7.43 8.64
N HIS A 60 10.55 -6.19 8.90
CA HIS A 60 9.19 -5.91 9.38
C HIS A 60 8.11 -6.37 8.38
N LEU A 61 8.31 -6.11 7.08
CA LEU A 61 7.38 -6.59 6.05
C LEU A 61 7.26 -8.11 6.00
N MET A 62 8.34 -8.84 6.30
CA MET A 62 8.37 -10.30 6.21
C MET A 62 7.90 -11.00 7.49
N GLU A 63 8.18 -10.43 8.67
CA GLU A 63 7.92 -11.09 9.96
C GLU A 63 6.63 -10.60 10.63
N ASP A 64 6.29 -9.31 10.48
CA ASP A 64 5.25 -8.64 11.26
C ASP A 64 4.02 -8.25 10.42
N ALA A 65 4.01 -8.57 9.13
CA ALA A 65 2.86 -8.32 8.26
C ALA A 65 1.89 -9.51 8.25
N LEU A 66 0.59 -9.20 8.29
CA LEU A 66 -0.46 -10.14 7.88
C LEU A 66 -0.42 -10.39 6.37
N LEU A 67 -0.09 -9.35 5.62
CA LEU A 67 0.12 -9.36 4.18
C LEU A 67 1.15 -8.28 3.83
N ALA A 68 2.16 -8.60 3.05
CA ALA A 68 3.04 -7.61 2.43
C ALA A 68 3.27 -7.99 0.97
N VAL A 69 3.06 -7.04 0.05
CA VAL A 69 3.19 -7.29 -1.39
C VAL A 69 3.91 -6.16 -2.09
N ILE A 70 4.65 -6.51 -3.13
CA ILE A 70 5.13 -5.57 -4.14
C ILE A 70 4.02 -5.31 -5.15
N ILE A 71 3.78 -4.03 -5.41
CA ILE A 71 2.85 -3.53 -6.41
C ILE A 71 3.57 -3.49 -7.74
N LEU A 72 3.00 -4.17 -8.72
CA LEU A 72 3.53 -4.28 -10.07
C LEU A 72 2.66 -3.52 -11.07
N LEU A 73 3.29 -2.80 -11.98
CA LEU A 73 2.66 -2.16 -13.14
C LEU A 73 3.17 -2.82 -14.42
N PRO A 74 2.29 -3.18 -15.38
CA PRO A 74 2.73 -3.76 -16.63
C PRO A 74 3.36 -2.66 -17.48
N THR A 75 4.57 -2.91 -17.95
CA THR A 75 5.32 -2.03 -18.84
C THR A 75 5.04 -2.53 -20.25
N GLN A 76 4.50 -1.68 -21.13
CA GLN A 76 4.40 -2.03 -22.53
C GLN A 76 5.81 -2.23 -23.09
N ASN A 77 6.06 -3.35 -23.75
CA ASN A 77 7.36 -3.63 -24.38
C ASN A 77 7.70 -2.54 -25.40
N VAL A 78 8.84 -1.87 -25.19
CA VAL A 78 9.59 -1.19 -26.26
C VAL A 78 10.33 -2.28 -27.04
N HIS A 79 9.62 -3.02 -27.90
CA HIS A 79 10.23 -3.84 -28.94
C HIS A 79 9.28 -3.98 -30.14
N ASP A 80 9.13 -2.89 -30.88
CA ASP A 80 8.93 -2.95 -32.34
C ASP A 80 10.26 -3.37 -33.01
N GLN A 81 10.76 -4.56 -32.69
CA GLN A 81 11.79 -5.21 -33.52
C GLN A 81 11.16 -6.42 -34.21
N PRO A 82 11.02 -6.41 -35.55
CA PRO A 82 10.57 -7.57 -36.29
C PRO A 82 11.62 -8.68 -36.14
N GLY A 83 11.32 -9.76 -35.43
CA GLY A 83 12.15 -10.98 -35.50
C GLY A 83 12.21 -11.90 -34.27
N THR A 84 11.80 -11.49 -33.07
CA THR A 84 11.86 -12.39 -31.90
C THR A 84 10.50 -13.06 -31.67
N ALA A 85 10.32 -14.25 -32.26
CA ALA A 85 9.15 -15.09 -32.09
C ALA A 85 9.13 -15.76 -30.69
N GLY A 86 8.68 -15.02 -29.69
CA GLY A 86 8.21 -15.55 -28.41
C GLY A 86 6.83 -14.95 -28.07
N PRO A 87 5.98 -15.61 -27.28
CA PRO A 87 4.76 -14.98 -26.79
C PRO A 87 5.15 -13.69 -26.04
N PRO A 88 4.37 -12.59 -26.16
CA PRO A 88 4.65 -11.35 -25.46
C PRO A 88 4.79 -11.65 -23.96
N GLN A 89 6.01 -11.52 -23.42
CA GLN A 89 6.19 -11.55 -21.98
C GLN A 89 5.79 -10.17 -21.44
N GLU A 90 4.74 -10.16 -20.61
CA GLU A 90 4.28 -8.98 -19.88
C GLU A 90 5.41 -8.63 -18.88
N ILE A 91 6.18 -7.57 -19.17
CA ILE A 91 7.24 -7.10 -18.28
C ILE A 91 6.60 -6.29 -17.16
N TRP A 92 6.78 -6.74 -15.92
CA TRP A 92 6.24 -6.08 -14.75
C TRP A 92 7.30 -5.24 -14.07
N THR A 93 7.00 -3.97 -13.82
CA THR A 93 7.86 -3.06 -13.05
C THR A 93 7.33 -2.96 -11.62
N SER A 94 8.22 -3.11 -10.63
CA SER A 94 7.91 -2.82 -9.23
C SER A 94 7.73 -1.31 -9.06
N ILE A 95 6.57 -0.89 -8.55
CA ILE A 95 6.22 0.54 -8.41
C ILE A 95 5.84 0.95 -6.99
N GLY A 96 5.61 0.00 -6.09
CA GLY A 96 5.39 0.30 -4.69
C GLY A 96 5.31 -0.94 -3.83
N ILE A 97 5.02 -0.74 -2.54
CA ILE A 97 4.80 -1.76 -1.53
C ILE A 97 3.53 -1.38 -0.79
N ILE A 98 2.69 -2.37 -0.49
CA ILE A 98 1.55 -2.20 0.41
C ILE A 98 1.49 -3.39 1.36
N ALA A 99 1.21 -3.10 2.63
CA ALA A 99 1.12 -4.12 3.66
C ALA A 99 -0.05 -3.88 4.62
N LEU A 100 -0.51 -4.97 5.21
CA LEU A 100 -1.40 -5.01 6.37
C LEU A 100 -0.59 -5.56 7.54
N LYS A 101 -0.53 -4.80 8.63
CA LYS A 101 0.18 -5.20 9.85
C LYS A 101 -0.53 -6.38 10.54
N LYS A 102 0.24 -7.33 11.06
CA LYS A 102 -0.27 -8.38 11.95
C LYS A 102 -0.56 -7.79 13.34
N ASP A 103 -1.67 -8.18 13.94
CA ASP A 103 -1.98 -7.81 15.32
C ASP A 103 -1.10 -8.60 16.30
N GLU A 104 -0.96 -8.10 17.53
CA GLU A 104 -0.14 -8.73 18.55
C GLU A 104 -0.65 -10.15 18.91
N PRO A 105 0.22 -11.08 19.33
CA PRO A 105 -0.20 -12.38 19.81
C PRO A 105 -1.32 -12.27 20.87
N GLY A 106 -2.38 -13.08 20.73
CA GLY A 106 -3.57 -13.03 21.59
C GLY A 106 -4.69 -12.08 21.13
N HIS A 107 -4.42 -11.16 20.20
CA HIS A 107 -5.38 -10.14 19.76
C HIS A 107 -6.21 -10.51 18.53
N GLY A 108 -6.03 -11.72 17.97
CA GLY A 108 -6.68 -12.16 16.73
C GLY A 108 -8.22 -12.04 16.73
N HIS A 109 -8.86 -12.11 17.90
CA HIS A 109 -10.30 -11.96 18.05
C HIS A 109 -10.82 -10.54 17.72
N HIS A 110 -9.95 -9.52 17.76
CA HIS A 110 -10.31 -8.15 17.36
C HIS A 110 -10.42 -7.99 15.85
N ARG A 111 -9.78 -8.86 15.06
CA ARG A 111 -9.84 -8.88 13.59
C ARG A 111 -9.54 -7.49 13.00
N LYS A 112 -8.47 -6.84 13.47
CA LYS A 112 -8.06 -5.51 13.01
C LYS A 112 -6.68 -5.56 12.34
N SER A 113 -6.41 -4.58 11.48
CA SER A 113 -5.09 -4.36 10.88
C SER A 113 -4.91 -2.89 10.49
N SER A 114 -3.67 -2.47 10.24
CA SER A 114 -3.31 -1.14 9.74
C SER A 114 -2.56 -1.26 8.42
N ILE A 115 -2.89 -0.37 7.48
CA ILE A 115 -2.22 -0.26 6.18
C ILE A 115 -0.92 0.54 6.33
N SER A 116 0.14 0.04 5.73
CA SER A 116 1.29 0.84 5.29
C SER A 116 1.41 0.77 3.77
N ILE A 117 1.79 1.89 3.15
CA ILE A 117 1.93 1.97 1.69
C ILE A 117 3.03 2.95 1.32
N ASP A 118 3.87 2.53 0.36
CA ASP A 118 4.84 3.38 -0.31
C ASP A 118 4.72 3.19 -1.82
N ILE A 119 4.64 4.29 -2.57
CA ILE A 119 4.68 4.28 -4.03
C ILE A 119 5.95 4.99 -4.46
N ALA A 120 6.76 4.36 -5.30
CA ALA A 120 7.97 4.95 -5.83
C ALA A 120 7.64 6.27 -6.54
N LYS A 121 8.43 7.32 -6.29
CA LYS A 121 8.17 8.70 -6.69
C LYS A 121 7.70 8.90 -8.14
N PRO A 122 8.28 8.24 -9.18
CA PRO A 122 7.81 8.39 -10.56
C PRO A 122 6.37 7.95 -10.80
N TYR A 123 5.81 7.11 -9.92
CA TYR A 123 4.48 6.52 -10.04
C TYR A 123 3.44 7.16 -9.09
N GLN A 124 3.84 8.13 -8.27
CA GLN A 124 2.90 8.87 -7.42
C GLN A 124 1.97 9.76 -8.26
N ASN A 125 0.81 10.14 -7.72
CA ASN A 125 -0.19 11.00 -8.38
C ASN A 125 -0.85 10.43 -9.67
N HIS A 126 -0.62 9.15 -10.01
CA HIS A 126 -1.26 8.46 -11.14
C HIS A 126 -2.46 7.57 -10.72
N GLY A 127 -2.87 7.68 -9.44
CA GLY A 127 -3.95 6.90 -8.85
C GLY A 127 -3.60 5.44 -8.52
N TYR A 128 -2.33 5.03 -8.59
CA TYR A 128 -1.91 3.67 -8.23
C TYR A 128 -2.02 3.40 -6.74
N GLY A 129 -1.67 4.37 -5.89
CA GLY A 129 -1.85 4.25 -4.44
C GLY A 129 -3.31 4.04 -4.05
N SER A 130 -4.24 4.78 -4.67
CA SER A 130 -5.68 4.59 -4.46
C SER A 130 -6.12 3.17 -4.82
N GLU A 131 -5.68 2.68 -5.99
CA GLU A 131 -6.05 1.36 -6.49
C GLU A 131 -5.49 0.23 -5.63
N ALA A 132 -4.25 0.37 -5.15
CA ALA A 132 -3.62 -0.59 -4.25
C ALA A 132 -4.35 -0.63 -2.88
N ILE A 133 -4.74 0.52 -2.33
CA ILE A 133 -5.51 0.58 -1.09
C ILE A 133 -6.88 -0.07 -1.27
N GLU A 134 -7.61 0.22 -2.36
CA GLU A 134 -8.90 -0.42 -2.62
C GLU A 134 -8.76 -1.95 -2.71
N TRP A 135 -7.71 -2.44 -3.36
CA TRP A 135 -7.43 -3.87 -3.45
C TRP A 135 -7.11 -4.50 -2.09
N VAL A 136 -6.23 -3.89 -1.28
CA VAL A 136 -5.84 -4.47 0.02
C VAL A 136 -6.99 -4.44 1.02
N VAL A 137 -7.86 -3.43 0.93
CA VAL A 137 -9.08 -3.33 1.74
C VAL A 137 -10.08 -4.42 1.34
N ASP A 138 -10.31 -4.63 0.04
CA ASP A 138 -11.15 -5.73 -0.46
C ASP A 138 -10.62 -7.09 0.01
N TRP A 139 -9.31 -7.31 -0.14
CA TRP A 139 -8.65 -8.52 0.33
C TRP A 139 -8.79 -8.70 1.85
N GLY A 140 -8.52 -7.66 2.63
CA GLY A 140 -8.60 -7.70 4.09
C GLY A 140 -9.98 -8.07 4.61
N PHE A 141 -11.04 -7.49 4.04
CA PHE A 141 -12.41 -7.80 4.44
C PHE A 141 -12.93 -9.13 3.88
N ARG A 142 -12.67 -9.45 2.60
CA ARG A 142 -13.22 -10.67 1.96
C ARG A 142 -12.42 -11.93 2.24
N LYS A 143 -11.10 -11.83 2.33
CA LYS A 143 -10.19 -12.99 2.40
C LYS A 143 -9.67 -13.20 3.82
N ALA A 144 -9.19 -12.13 4.46
CA ALA A 144 -8.67 -12.22 5.83
C ALA A 144 -9.75 -12.12 6.91
N GLY A 145 -11.00 -11.78 6.55
CA GLY A 145 -12.12 -11.72 7.49
C GLY A 145 -11.96 -10.65 8.57
N LEU A 146 -11.23 -9.57 8.25
CA LEU A 146 -11.06 -8.43 9.15
C LEU A 146 -12.41 -7.74 9.42
N HIS A 147 -12.54 -7.15 10.60
CA HIS A 147 -13.66 -6.28 10.96
C HIS A 147 -13.30 -4.80 10.77
N ARG A 148 -12.03 -4.43 10.99
CA ARG A 148 -11.56 -3.05 10.95
C ARG A 148 -10.20 -2.93 10.27
N ILE A 149 -10.05 -1.97 9.36
CA ILE A 149 -8.76 -1.62 8.73
C ILE A 149 -8.46 -0.15 8.98
N ALA A 150 -7.26 0.15 9.50
CA ALA A 150 -6.79 1.50 9.81
C ALA A 150 -5.74 1.99 8.82
N VAL A 151 -5.57 3.30 8.76
CA VAL A 151 -4.41 3.93 8.13
C VAL A 151 -4.13 5.27 8.82
N GLU A 152 -2.87 5.65 8.88
CA GLU A 152 -2.44 6.90 9.51
C GLU A 152 -1.89 7.87 8.48
N ALA A 153 -2.02 9.16 8.75
CA ALA A 153 -1.46 10.25 7.96
C ALA A 153 -0.81 11.28 8.88
N PHE A 154 0.29 11.87 8.43
CA PHE A 154 0.85 13.05 9.08
C PHE A 154 0.04 14.29 8.72
N SER A 155 -0.17 15.21 9.66
CA SER A 155 -0.98 16.41 9.42
C SER A 155 -0.40 17.34 8.33
N TYR A 156 0.91 17.29 8.09
CA TYR A 156 1.57 18.00 6.99
C TYR A 156 1.47 17.29 5.63
N ASN A 157 0.84 16.10 5.56
CA ASN A 157 0.54 15.38 4.32
C ASN A 157 -0.97 15.42 4.02
N PRO A 158 -1.51 16.55 3.53
CA PRO A 158 -2.92 16.67 3.22
C PRO A 158 -3.32 15.83 1.98
N GLY A 159 -2.35 15.39 1.18
CA GLY A 159 -2.58 14.47 0.07
C GLY A 159 -3.09 13.10 0.55
N ALA A 160 -2.45 12.54 1.57
CA ALA A 160 -2.86 11.28 2.20
C ALA A 160 -4.24 11.41 2.86
N THR A 161 -4.48 12.47 3.62
CA THR A 161 -5.79 12.72 4.26
C THR A 161 -6.93 12.75 3.23
N ARG A 162 -6.79 13.58 2.18
CA ARG A 162 -7.79 13.64 1.09
C ARG A 162 -7.97 12.31 0.36
N LEU A 163 -6.92 11.50 0.27
CA LEU A 163 -6.99 10.17 -0.33
C LEU A 163 -7.85 9.24 0.52
N TYR A 164 -7.57 9.14 1.83
CA TYR A 164 -8.27 8.23 2.73
C TYR A 164 -9.76 8.58 2.86
N GLU A 165 -10.08 9.87 2.98
CA GLU A 165 -11.47 10.35 3.00
C GLU A 165 -12.20 10.00 1.69
N ARG A 166 -11.56 10.21 0.54
CA ARG A 166 -12.14 9.88 -0.77
C ARG A 166 -12.38 8.38 -0.95
N LEU A 167 -11.51 7.55 -0.38
CA LEU A 167 -11.68 6.09 -0.35
C LEU A 167 -12.72 5.65 0.69
N GLY A 168 -13.29 6.60 1.46
CA GLY A 168 -14.38 6.37 2.40
C GLY A 168 -13.95 5.89 3.77
N PHE A 169 -12.67 6.02 4.12
CA PHE A 169 -12.24 5.90 5.52
C PHE A 169 -12.81 7.06 6.34
N GLN A 170 -13.17 6.77 7.59
CA GLN A 170 -13.65 7.74 8.57
C GLN A 170 -12.49 8.22 9.45
N PHE A 171 -12.49 9.50 9.78
CA PHE A 171 -11.54 10.04 10.77
C PHE A 171 -11.89 9.54 12.17
N GLU A 172 -10.94 8.93 12.86
CA GLU A 172 -11.16 8.35 14.20
C GLU A 172 -10.49 9.16 15.31
N GLY A 173 -9.39 9.84 15.02
CA GLY A 173 -8.68 10.56 16.06
C GLY A 173 -7.38 11.20 15.63
N ARG A 174 -6.81 11.94 16.58
CA ARG A 174 -5.60 12.73 16.43
C ARG A 174 -4.72 12.56 17.65
N GLN A 175 -3.47 12.18 17.43
CA GLN A 175 -2.42 12.30 18.43
C GLN A 175 -1.72 13.64 18.18
N ARG A 176 -1.89 14.57 19.12
CA ARG A 176 -1.33 15.93 19.01
C ARG A 176 0.17 15.89 19.20
N GLU A 177 0.90 16.62 18.37
CA GLU A 177 2.37 16.78 18.51
C GLU A 177 3.12 15.43 18.58
N ALA A 178 2.65 14.42 17.83
CA ALA A 178 3.20 13.07 17.87
C ALA A 178 4.41 12.87 16.93
N ILE A 179 4.59 13.76 15.95
CA ILE A 179 5.60 13.63 14.88
C ILE A 179 6.50 14.86 14.91
N TRP A 180 7.82 14.65 15.01
CA TRP A 180 8.81 15.72 14.84
C TRP A 180 9.30 15.73 13.39
N TYR A 181 9.05 16.82 12.66
CA TYR A 181 9.48 16.96 11.28
C TYR A 181 9.78 18.43 10.96
N ASP A 182 10.86 18.66 10.21
CA ASP A 182 11.27 19.98 9.72
C ASP A 182 11.32 21.10 10.78
N GLY A 183 11.72 20.74 12.01
CA GLY A 183 11.87 21.71 13.11
C GLY A 183 10.60 21.99 13.92
N ASP A 184 9.47 21.37 13.58
CA ASP A 184 8.19 21.56 14.24
C ASP A 184 7.54 20.23 14.68
N TRP A 185 6.62 20.34 15.65
CA TRP A 185 5.77 19.24 16.06
C TRP A 185 4.49 19.20 15.24
N HIS A 186 4.13 18.01 14.76
CA HIS A 186 2.98 17.76 13.92
C HIS A 186 2.10 16.64 14.48
N ASP A 187 0.85 16.61 14.04
CA ASP A 187 -0.13 15.64 14.51
C ASP A 187 -0.07 14.35 13.68
N LEU A 188 -0.34 13.22 14.33
CA LEU A 188 -0.63 11.95 13.68
C LEU A 188 -2.15 11.76 13.64
N LEU A 189 -2.69 11.61 12.43
CA LEU A 189 -4.12 11.46 12.16
C LEU A 189 -4.44 10.01 11.87
N THR A 190 -5.42 9.44 12.57
CA THR A 190 -5.85 8.06 12.38
C THR A 190 -7.19 8.01 11.66
N PHE A 191 -7.26 7.19 10.61
CA PHE A 191 -8.46 6.89 9.85
C PHE A 191 -8.79 5.40 9.94
N GLY A 192 -10.07 5.07 9.87
CA GLY A 192 -10.55 3.70 9.96
C GLY A 192 -11.72 3.41 9.04
N MET A 193 -11.82 2.14 8.63
CA MET A 193 -12.95 1.62 7.88
C MET A 193 -13.40 0.31 8.53
N LEU A 194 -14.71 0.16 8.72
CA LEU A 194 -15.35 -1.06 9.20
C LEU A 194 -15.85 -1.92 8.03
N ASP A 195 -15.91 -3.23 8.23
CA ASP A 195 -16.35 -4.17 7.21
C ASP A 195 -17.78 -3.89 6.70
N ARG A 196 -18.68 -3.40 7.57
CA ARG A 196 -20.04 -2.98 7.19
C ARG A 196 -20.05 -1.76 6.26
N GLU A 197 -19.18 -0.78 6.49
CA GLU A 197 -19.10 0.44 5.69
C GLU A 197 -18.56 0.11 4.29
N TRP A 198 -17.54 -0.74 4.24
CA TRP A 198 -17.04 -1.28 2.98
C TRP A 198 -18.12 -2.07 2.22
N LYS A 199 -18.88 -2.96 2.89
CA LYS A 199 -19.99 -3.71 2.26
C LYS A 199 -21.04 -2.78 1.64
N GLU A 200 -21.42 -1.72 2.35
CA GLU A 200 -22.36 -0.71 1.84
C GLU A 200 -21.81 0.01 0.60
N GLN A 201 -20.52 0.37 0.59
CA GLN A 201 -19.88 0.97 -0.59
C GLN A 201 -19.89 0.01 -1.80
N GLN A 202 -19.60 -1.27 -1.60
CA GLN A 202 -19.63 -2.27 -2.68
C GLN A 202 -21.04 -2.43 -3.27
N GLN A 203 -22.08 -2.42 -2.43
CA GLN A 203 -23.47 -2.46 -2.88
C GLN A 203 -23.84 -1.21 -3.70
N LYS A 204 -23.41 -0.02 -3.27
CA LYS A 204 -23.62 1.24 -4.01
C LYS A 204 -22.91 1.21 -5.36
N LYS A 205 -21.65 0.74 -5.42
CA LYS A 205 -20.88 0.57 -6.66
C LYS A 205 -21.58 -0.40 -7.63
N SER A 206 -22.06 -1.54 -7.14
CA SER A 206 -22.79 -2.53 -7.95
C SER A 206 -24.08 -1.98 -8.55
N LYS A 207 -24.88 -1.22 -7.78
CA LYS A 207 -26.13 -0.62 -8.29
C LYS A 207 -25.88 0.43 -9.37
N LYS A 208 -24.81 1.23 -9.22
CA LYS A 208 -24.45 2.25 -10.20
C LYS A 208 -23.99 1.64 -11.53
N GLY A 209 -23.20 0.57 -11.48
CA GLY A 209 -22.75 -0.15 -12.69
C GLY A 209 -23.80 -1.03 -13.37
N SER A 210 -24.97 -1.27 -12.75
CA SER A 210 -26.11 -1.95 -13.38
C SER A 210 -27.15 -0.98 -13.97
N SER A 211 -26.92 0.33 -13.84
CA SER A 211 -27.80 1.40 -14.35
C SER A 211 -27.20 2.16 -15.54
N GLU A 212 -26.04 1.70 -16.04
CA GLU A 212 -25.34 2.16 -17.26
C GLU A 212 -25.30 1.01 -18.27
#